data_AF-A0A959EBX4-F1
#
_entry.id   AF-A0A959EBX4-F1
#
_cell.length_a   1.000
_cell.length_b   1.000
_cell.length_c   1.000
_cell.angle_alpha   90.00
_cell.angle_beta   90.00
_cell.angle_gamma   90.00
#
_symmetry.space_group_name_H-M   'P 1'
#
loop_
_entity.id
_entity.type
_entity.pdbx_description
1 polymer ?
#
loop_
_entity_poly.entity_id
_entity_poly.type
_entity_poly.pdbx_seq_one_letter_code
_entity_poly.pdbx_strand_id
1 'polypeptide(L)'
;ALILEEGDTVLVDPAEISLQFRPDDRYLFKSTLNYKEAGTYYLDAQYLFTLDTLNKASTEKAVEIVSLTPDSLHLKMMDNGRERLLKLYKE
;
A
#
# COMPACT_ATOMS: atom_id res chain seq x y z
N ALA A 1 -4.47 8.22 -4.83
CA ALA A 1 -4.64 7.89 -3.40
C ALA A 1 -4.81 9.14 -2.53
N LEU A 2 -5.44 9.00 -1.35
CA LEU A 2 -5.40 10.00 -0.26
C LEU A 2 -4.61 9.40 0.92
N ILE A 3 -3.62 10.13 1.45
CA ILE A 3 -2.91 9.77 2.69
C ILE A 3 -3.41 10.70 3.79
N LEU A 4 -3.83 10.14 4.93
CA LEU A 4 -4.21 10.89 6.12
C LEU A 4 -3.13 10.69 7.20
N GLU A 5 -2.52 11.77 7.67
CA GLU A 5 -1.62 11.78 8.83
C GLU A 5 -2.25 12.62 9.95
N GLU A 6 -2.49 12.05 11.14
CA GLU A 6 -2.77 12.81 12.38
C GLU A 6 -3.79 13.98 12.27
N GLY A 7 -4.78 13.89 11.37
CA GLY A 7 -5.77 14.95 11.13
C GLY A 7 -5.35 16.02 10.11
N ASP A 8 -4.09 16.03 9.69
CA ASP A 8 -3.58 16.80 8.57
C ASP A 8 -3.66 15.98 7.27
N THR A 9 -4.49 16.46 6.35
CA THR A 9 -4.60 15.84 5.03
C THR A 9 -3.45 16.33 4.17
N VAL A 10 -2.42 15.50 3.99
CA VAL A 10 -1.43 15.74 2.94
C VAL A 10 -2.08 15.34 1.62
N LEU A 11 -2.56 16.34 0.88
CA LEU A 11 -2.98 16.21 -0.52
C LEU A 11 -1.72 15.95 -1.36
N VAL A 12 -1.28 14.70 -1.40
CA VAL A 12 -0.39 14.19 -2.44
C VAL A 12 -1.22 13.91 -3.69
N ASP A 13 -0.68 14.24 -4.86
CA ASP A 13 -1.37 13.98 -6.13
C ASP A 13 -1.76 12.50 -6.19
N PRO A 14 -3.07 12.19 -6.24
CA PRO A 14 -3.55 10.83 -6.29
C PRO A 14 -2.97 10.01 -7.44
N ALA A 15 -2.56 10.67 -8.53
CA ALA A 15 -1.97 10.05 -9.72
C ALA A 15 -0.54 9.51 -9.51
N GLU A 16 0.13 9.88 -8.41
CA GLU A 16 1.48 9.39 -8.12
C GLU A 16 1.51 8.06 -7.36
N ILE A 17 0.42 7.70 -6.69
CA ILE A 17 0.36 6.50 -5.84
C ILE A 17 -0.55 5.44 -6.46
N SER A 18 0.01 4.28 -6.79
CA SER A 18 -0.75 3.14 -7.31
C SER A 18 -0.28 1.83 -6.71
N LEU A 19 -1.22 0.90 -6.53
CA LEU A 19 -0.99 -0.47 -6.10
C LEU A 19 -1.73 -1.40 -7.05
N GLN A 20 -1.00 -2.32 -7.68
CA GLN A 20 -1.54 -3.26 -8.66
C GLN A 20 -1.21 -4.68 -8.23
N PHE A 21 -2.20 -5.56 -8.29
CA PHE A 21 -2.05 -6.99 -8.05
C PHE A 21 -2.12 -7.74 -9.37
N ARG A 22 -1.27 -8.75 -9.53
CA ARG A 22 -1.20 -9.62 -10.70
C ARG A 22 -1.61 -11.05 -10.34
N PRO A 23 -2.09 -11.84 -11.32
CA PRO A 23 -2.56 -13.22 -11.09
C PRO A 23 -1.47 -14.21 -10.64
N ASP A 24 -0.20 -13.84 -10.70
CA ASP A 24 0.95 -14.68 -10.34
C ASP A 24 1.50 -14.36 -8.94
N ASP A 25 0.62 -13.96 -8.02
CA ASP A 25 0.94 -13.53 -6.65
C ASP A 25 1.96 -12.39 -6.59
N ARG A 26 2.01 -11.55 -7.64
CA ARG A 26 2.88 -10.39 -7.70
C ARG A 26 2.14 -9.08 -7.51
N TYR A 27 2.83 -8.10 -6.93
CA TYR A 27 2.35 -6.74 -6.83
C TYR A 27 3.34 -5.73 -7.43
N LEU A 28 2.82 -4.58 -7.81
CA LEU A 28 3.59 -3.37 -8.10
C LEU A 28 3.01 -2.22 -7.28
N PHE A 29 3.88 -1.53 -6.56
CA PHE A 29 3.54 -0.33 -5.82
C PHE A 29 4.42 0.83 -6.29
N LYS A 30 3.78 1.96 -6.55
CA LYS A 30 4.42 3.25 -6.84
C LYS A 30 3.91 4.25 -5.83
N SER A 31 4.81 5.08 -5.31
CA SER A 31 4.47 6.20 -4.43
C SER A 31 5.18 7.48 -4.89
N THR A 32 5.06 8.53 -4.07
CA THR A 32 5.73 9.81 -4.27
C THR A 32 7.25 9.68 -4.22
N LEU A 33 7.96 10.74 -4.62
CA LEU A 33 9.43 10.80 -4.64
C LEU A 33 10.08 9.68 -5.48
N ASN A 34 9.38 9.20 -6.51
CA ASN A 34 9.80 8.09 -7.38
C ASN A 34 10.02 6.75 -6.64
N TYR A 35 9.45 6.58 -5.45
CA TYR A 35 9.51 5.30 -4.75
C TYR A 35 8.73 4.23 -5.52
N LYS A 36 9.35 3.06 -5.68
CA LYS A 36 8.77 1.89 -6.37
C LYS A 36 9.13 0.63 -5.60
N GLU A 37 8.16 -0.25 -5.49
CA GLU A 37 8.27 -1.56 -4.85
C GLU A 37 7.62 -2.60 -5.76
N ALA A 38 8.20 -3.79 -5.88
CA ALA A 38 7.56 -4.88 -6.61
C ALA A 38 8.05 -6.23 -6.08
N GLY A 39 7.13 -7.18 -5.98
CA GLY A 39 7.48 -8.50 -5.49
C GLY A 39 6.26 -9.36 -5.28
N THR A 40 6.27 -10.18 -4.24
CA THR A 40 5.21 -11.14 -3.97
C THR A 40 4.25 -10.63 -2.90
N TYR A 41 2.98 -11.01 -2.99
CA TYR A 41 2.00 -10.74 -1.96
C TYR A 41 1.21 -12.01 -1.60
N TYR A 42 0.65 -12.02 -0.40
CA TYR A 42 -0.39 -12.97 -0.01
C TYR A 42 -1.34 -12.31 0.99
N LEU A 43 -2.48 -12.94 1.18
CA LEU A 43 -3.47 -12.54 2.17
C LEU A 43 -3.52 -13.59 3.28
N ASP A 44 -3.54 -13.13 4.52
CA ASP A 44 -3.87 -13.97 5.67
C ASP A 44 -4.79 -13.19 6.62
N ALA A 45 -5.95 -13.77 6.92
CA ALA A 45 -7.06 -13.12 7.61
C ALA A 45 -7.38 -11.72 7.04
N GLN A 46 -7.20 -10.67 7.84
CA GLN A 46 -7.46 -9.26 7.47
C GLN A 46 -6.19 -8.52 7.04
N TYR A 47 -5.08 -9.21 6.81
CA TYR A 47 -3.80 -8.61 6.51
C TYR A 47 -3.36 -8.92 5.08
N LEU A 48 -2.79 -7.90 4.45
CA LEU A 48 -2.03 -8.00 3.22
C LEU A 48 -0.54 -8.04 3.59
N PHE A 49 0.12 -9.10 3.17
CA PHE A 49 1.55 -9.26 3.32
C PHE A 49 2.23 -9.01 1.98
N THR A 50 3.29 -8.20 1.98
CA THR A 50 4.09 -7.91 0.79
C THR A 50 5.58 -8.11 1.08
N LEU A 51 6.28 -8.73 0.13
CA LEU A 51 7.73 -8.83 0.13
C LEU A 51 8.27 -8.17 -1.14
N ASP A 52 8.97 -7.06 -0.98
CA ASP A 52 9.68 -6.42 -2.09
C ASP A 52 10.85 -7.28 -2.55
N THR A 53 10.89 -7.56 -3.85
CA THR A 53 11.95 -8.33 -4.50
C THR A 53 12.89 -7.45 -5.32
N LEU A 54 12.57 -6.17 -5.52
CA LEU A 54 13.48 -5.21 -6.14
C LEU A 54 14.64 -4.86 -5.20
N ASN A 55 14.35 -4.72 -3.91
CA ASN A 55 15.35 -4.45 -2.88
C ASN A 55 15.64 -5.73 -2.07
N LYS A 56 16.84 -6.29 -2.23
CA LYS A 56 17.23 -7.54 -1.53
C LYS A 56 17.33 -7.44 0.00
N ALA A 57 17.37 -6.22 0.54
CA ALA A 57 17.39 -5.96 1.98
C ALA A 57 15.99 -5.78 2.58
N SER A 58 14.94 -5.92 1.78
CA SER A 58 13.57 -5.77 2.24
C SER A 58 13.14 -6.92 3.13
N THR A 59 12.37 -6.59 4.15
CA THR A 59 11.63 -7.55 4.96
C THR A 59 10.20 -7.61 4.48
N GLU A 60 9.51 -8.67 4.86
CA GLU A 60 8.06 -8.73 4.72
C GLU A 60 7.41 -7.57 5.48
N LYS A 61 6.40 -6.96 4.85
CA LYS A 61 5.54 -5.94 5.45
C LYS A 61 4.15 -6.53 5.60
N ALA A 62 3.53 -6.27 6.74
CA ALA A 62 2.13 -6.57 6.99
C ALA A 62 1.34 -5.27 7.12
N VAL A 63 0.26 -5.13 6.36
CA VAL A 63 -0.69 -4.02 6.47
C VAL A 63 -2.10 -4.56 6.66
N GLU A 64 -2.89 -3.87 7.46
CA GLU A 64 -4.26 -4.28 7.76
C GLU A 64 -5.23 -3.74 6.70
N ILE A 65 -6.07 -4.61 6.15
CA ILE A 65 -7.17 -4.23 5.25
C ILE A 65 -8.34 -3.79 6.12
N VAL A 66 -8.53 -2.47 6.24
CA VAL A 66 -9.64 -1.91 7.04
C VAL A 66 -10.93 -1.76 6.25
N SER A 67 -10.85 -1.69 4.92
CA SER A 67 -12.01 -1.71 4.02
C SER A 67 -11.60 -2.14 2.63
N LEU A 68 -12.40 -3.02 2.02
CA LEU A 68 -12.26 -3.46 0.65
C LEU A 68 -13.64 -3.44 -0.01
N THR A 69 -13.79 -2.60 -1.03
CA THR A 69 -15.00 -2.49 -1.85
C THR A 69 -14.61 -2.64 -3.34
N PRO A 70 -15.59 -2.78 -4.26
CA PRO A 70 -15.27 -2.85 -5.70
C PRO A 70 -14.47 -1.67 -6.24
N ASP A 71 -14.56 -0.50 -5.59
CA ASP A 71 -14.00 0.77 -6.08
C ASP A 71 -12.93 1.36 -5.13
N SER A 72 -12.72 0.77 -3.95
CA SER A 72 -11.77 1.30 -2.96
C SER A 72 -11.09 0.23 -2.12
N LEU A 73 -9.81 0.45 -1.82
CA LEU A 73 -9.03 -0.32 -0.85
C LEU A 73 -8.45 0.64 0.18
N HIS A 74 -8.73 0.40 1.46
CA HIS A 74 -8.18 1.15 2.58
C HIS A 74 -7.25 0.26 3.39
N LEU A 75 -6.03 0.73 3.58
CA LEU A 75 -4.97 0.01 4.27
C LEU A 75 -4.48 0.81 5.48
N LYS A 76 -4.45 0.16 6.63
CA LYS A 76 -3.80 0.68 7.84
C LYS A 76 -2.39 0.09 7.92
N MET A 77 -1.40 0.96 8.04
CA MET A 77 0.01 0.60 8.06
C MET A 77 0.75 1.35 9.18
N MET A 78 1.92 0.83 9.55
CA MET A 78 2.86 1.51 10.45
C MET A 78 4.01 2.09 9.63
N ASP A 79 4.26 3.39 9.76
CA ASP A 79 5.38 4.08 9.14
C ASP A 79 6.13 4.90 10.20
N ASN A 80 7.41 4.59 10.40
CA ASN A 80 8.25 5.22 11.43
C ASN A 80 7.61 5.27 12.84
N GLY A 81 6.90 4.20 13.21
CA GLY A 81 6.23 4.07 14.51
C GLY A 81 4.89 4.81 14.61
N ARG A 82 4.41 5.42 13.52
CA ARG A 82 3.10 6.08 13.45
C ARG A 82 2.14 5.28 12.59
N GLU A 83 0.88 5.27 13.00
CA GLU A 83 -0.19 4.71 12.20
C GLU A 83 -0.54 5.63 11.03
N ARG A 84 -0.69 5.06 9.84
CA ARG A 84 -1.13 5.76 8.63
C ARG A 84 -2.26 5.00 7.95
N LEU A 85 -3.20 5.76 7.39
CA LEU A 85 -4.30 5.24 6.58
C LEU A 85 -4.09 5.62 5.11
N LEU A 86 -3.87 4.62 4.26
CA LEU A 86 -3.81 4.78 2.82
C LEU A 86 -5.16 4.41 2.20
N LYS A 87 -5.73 5.35 1.44
CA LYS A 87 -6.95 5.14 0.68
C LYS A 87 -6.65 5.11 -0.81
N LEU A 88 -6.82 3.95 -1.40
CA LEU A 88 -6.69 3.70 -2.84
C LEU A 88 -8.09 3.62 -3.43
N TYR A 89 -8.27 4.29 -4.56
CA TYR A 89 -9.50 4.26 -5.35
C TYR A 89 -9.16 3.66 -6.70
N LYS A 90 -10.06 2.84 -7.22
CA LYS A 90 -9.93 2.27 -8.55
C LYS A 90 -9.98 3.40 -9.59
N GLU A 91 -9.07 3.36 -10.56
CA GLU A 91 -9.09 4.24 -11.74
C GLU A 91 -10.26 3.90 -12.67
#